data_AF-A0A6G0QI96-F1
#
_entry.id   AF-A0A6G0QI96-F1
#
_cell.length_a   1.000
_cell.length_b   1.000
_cell.length_c   1.000
_cell.angle_alpha   90.00
_cell.angle_beta   90.00
_cell.angle_gamma   90.00
#
_symmetry.space_group_name_H-M   'P 1'
#
loop_
_entity.id
_entity.type
_entity.pdbx_description
1 polymer ?
#
loop_
_entity_poly.entity_id
_entity_poly.type
_entity_poly.pdbx_seq_one_letter_code
_entity_poly.pdbx_strand_id
1 'polypeptide(L)'
;MELGPSKEKIPMKEREYGGAHPIFTPVLPPEITSTSHAALVQWRKERKAYEDIMRARCQTSGEDYAAVTRSVKDSFDRKLLETWCRLRWQVAVTEVDDDRLRSEIDNIINSVKSHTLPDVQALFKKELHFNLKESDVSERVL
;
A
#
# COMPACT_ATOMS: atom_id res chain seq x y z
N MET A 1 -34.47 4.88 31.20
CA MET A 1 -33.65 5.54 30.16
C MET A 1 -32.28 4.90 30.23
N GLU A 2 -32.08 3.83 29.46
CA GLU A 2 -30.81 3.11 29.41
C GLU A 2 -29.88 3.85 28.44
N LEU A 3 -28.86 4.50 28.98
CA LEU A 3 -27.76 5.11 28.23
C LEU A 3 -26.76 4.00 27.88
N GLY A 4 -26.76 3.56 26.62
CA GLY A 4 -25.74 2.63 26.09
C GLY A 4 -24.35 3.28 26.06
N PRO A 5 -23.25 2.53 26.25
CA PRO A 5 -21.93 3.11 26.28
C PRO A 5 -21.42 3.43 24.88
N SER A 6 -20.90 4.65 24.79
CA SER A 6 -20.24 5.29 23.66
C SER A 6 -19.11 4.43 23.08
N LYS A 7 -19.05 4.30 21.75
CA LYS A 7 -17.93 3.68 21.04
C LYS A 7 -16.73 4.62 21.10
N GLU A 8 -15.85 4.38 22.05
CA GLU A 8 -14.59 5.11 22.20
C GLU A 8 -13.64 4.74 21.06
N LYS A 9 -13.19 5.74 20.30
CA LYS A 9 -12.21 5.61 19.22
C LYS A 9 -10.85 5.26 19.83
N ILE A 10 -10.31 4.09 19.50
CA ILE A 10 -8.94 3.72 19.84
C ILE A 10 -7.98 4.55 18.95
N PRO A 11 -7.05 5.34 19.51
CA PRO A 11 -6.09 6.08 18.70
C PRO A 11 -5.01 5.13 18.16
N MET A 12 -4.69 5.26 16.87
CA MET A 12 -3.56 4.57 16.27
C MET A 12 -2.26 5.04 16.92
N LYS A 13 -1.62 4.14 17.67
CA LYS A 13 -0.28 4.36 18.20
C LYS A 13 0.73 3.92 17.15
N GLU A 14 1.48 4.88 16.63
CA GLU A 14 2.69 4.65 15.83
C GLU A 14 3.59 3.65 16.57
N ARG A 15 3.91 2.51 15.93
CA ARG A 15 4.87 1.54 16.47
C ARG A 15 6.19 1.72 15.77
N GLU A 16 7.16 2.21 16.54
CA GLU A 16 8.59 2.15 16.24
C GLU A 16 9.01 0.68 16.01
N TYR A 17 9.71 0.45 14.90
CA TYR A 17 10.30 -0.84 14.56
C TYR A 17 11.69 -0.95 15.18
N GLY A 18 11.80 -1.74 16.25
CA GLY A 18 13.08 -2.02 16.91
C GLY A 18 12.91 -3.00 18.06
N GLY A 19 12.67 -4.28 17.76
CA GLY A 19 12.62 -5.31 18.79
C GLY A 19 12.29 -6.67 18.20
N ALA A 20 13.11 -7.68 18.53
CA ALA A 20 12.87 -9.08 18.18
C ALA A 20 11.43 -9.47 18.51
N HIS A 21 10.65 -9.79 17.47
CA HIS A 21 9.26 -10.17 17.65
C HIS A 21 9.21 -11.56 18.31
N PRO A 22 8.56 -11.70 19.48
CA PRO A 22 8.42 -13.01 20.10
C PRO A 22 7.62 -13.93 19.19
N ILE A 23 8.07 -15.19 19.08
CA ILE A 23 7.55 -16.26 18.20
C ILE A 23 6.02 -16.45 18.33
N PHE A 24 5.43 -16.05 19.45
CA PHE A 24 4.02 -16.24 19.77
C PHE A 24 3.09 -15.08 19.40
N THR A 25 3.57 -14.02 18.75
CA THR A 25 2.67 -12.94 18.30
C THR A 25 2.00 -13.35 16.99
N PRO A 26 0.66 -13.46 16.92
CA PRO A 26 -0.03 -13.71 15.66
C PRO A 26 0.24 -12.55 14.70
N VAL A 27 0.96 -12.84 13.61
CA VAL A 27 1.18 -11.85 12.55
C VAL A 27 -0.05 -11.88 11.65
N LEU A 28 -0.85 -10.81 11.72
CA LEU A 28 -2.07 -10.73 10.92
C LEU A 28 -1.70 -10.38 9.47
N PRO A 29 -2.22 -11.13 8.48
CA PRO A 29 -2.03 -10.77 7.08
C PRO A 29 -2.80 -9.49 6.77
N PRO A 30 -2.20 -8.54 6.02
CA PRO A 30 -2.87 -7.29 5.69
C PRO A 30 -3.97 -7.50 4.66
N GLU A 31 -5.11 -6.86 4.87
CA GLU A 31 -6.28 -6.96 3.99
C GLU A 31 -6.36 -5.80 3.00
N ILE A 32 -6.85 -6.07 1.79
CA ILE A 32 -7.15 -5.08 0.75
C ILE A 32 -8.64 -4.80 0.79
N THR A 33 -8.99 -3.67 1.42
CA THR A 33 -10.37 -3.19 1.56
C THR A 33 -10.70 -2.04 0.61
N SER A 34 -9.71 -1.51 -0.11
CA SER A 34 -9.87 -0.44 -1.09
C SER A 34 -8.84 -0.57 -2.21
N THR A 35 -9.26 -0.25 -3.44
CA THR A 35 -8.38 -0.19 -4.63
C THR A 35 -7.84 1.21 -4.89
N SER A 36 -8.00 2.14 -3.94
CA SER A 36 -7.43 3.48 -4.07
C SER A 36 -5.91 3.43 -4.01
N HIS A 37 -5.24 4.37 -4.69
CA HIS A 37 -3.78 4.44 -4.72
C HIS A 37 -3.16 4.46 -3.31
N ALA A 38 -3.67 5.33 -2.44
CA ALA A 38 -3.18 5.46 -1.07
C ALA A 38 -3.34 4.14 -0.28
N ALA A 39 -4.48 3.47 -0.41
CA ALA A 39 -4.71 2.19 0.26
C ALA A 39 -3.78 1.09 -0.26
N LEU A 40 -3.57 1.01 -1.58
CA LEU A 40 -2.67 0.02 -2.18
C LEU A 40 -1.19 0.28 -1.86
N VAL A 41 -0.77 1.55 -1.76
CA VAL A 41 0.57 1.91 -1.30
C VAL A 41 0.79 1.49 0.16
N GLN A 42 -0.19 1.75 1.03
CA GLN A 42 -0.12 1.37 2.43
C GLN A 42 -0.10 -0.16 2.58
N TRP A 43 -1.01 -0.85 1.90
CA TRP A 43 -1.07 -2.30 1.89
C TRP A 43 0.25 -2.92 1.39
N ARG A 44 0.88 -2.38 0.34
CA ARG A 44 2.18 -2.88 -0.16
C ARG A 44 3.29 -2.81 0.89
N LYS A 45 3.31 -1.75 1.70
CA LYS A 45 4.28 -1.60 2.80
C LYS A 45 4.04 -2.64 3.90
N GLU A 46 2.78 -2.79 4.32
CA GLU A 46 2.38 -3.77 5.34
C GLU A 46 2.62 -5.20 4.87
N ARG A 47 2.30 -5.49 3.60
CA ARG A 47 2.50 -6.78 2.95
C ARG A 47 3.97 -7.16 2.93
N LYS A 48 4.87 -6.22 2.63
CA LYS A 48 6.32 -6.48 2.68
C LYS A 48 6.77 -6.87 4.09
N ALA A 49 6.36 -6.13 5.11
CA ALA A 49 6.69 -6.46 6.50
C ALA A 49 6.14 -7.83 6.92
N TYR A 50 4.89 -8.12 6.57
CA TYR A 50 4.26 -9.43 6.78
C TYR A 50 5.05 -10.57 6.12
N GLU A 51 5.39 -10.44 4.84
CA GLU A 51 6.11 -11.47 4.08
C GLU A 51 7.54 -11.69 4.61
N ASP A 52 8.22 -10.64 5.08
CA ASP A 52 9.54 -10.75 5.68
C ASP A 52 9.49 -11.50 7.02
N ILE A 53 8.47 -11.25 7.85
CA ILE A 53 8.25 -12.02 9.09
C ILE A 53 7.91 -13.48 8.77
N MET A 54 7.04 -13.74 7.78
CA MET A 54 6.70 -15.12 7.38
C MET A 54 7.93 -15.87 6.88
N ARG A 55 8.82 -15.24 6.10
CA ARG A 55 10.10 -15.83 5.68
C ARG A 55 10.99 -16.20 6.86
N ALA A 56 11.16 -15.29 7.82
CA ALA A 56 11.98 -15.56 9.01
C ALA A 56 11.41 -16.73 9.84
N ARG A 57 10.08 -16.82 9.96
CA ARG A 57 9.41 -17.94 10.61
C ARG A 57 9.66 -19.26 9.88
N CYS A 58 9.53 -19.29 8.56
CA CYS A 58 9.77 -20.50 7.75
C CYS A 58 11.22 -20.98 7.90
N GLN A 59 12.18 -20.06 7.92
CA GLN A 59 13.59 -20.40 8.16
C GLN A 59 13.85 -21.05 9.52
N THR A 60 13.07 -20.67 10.54
CA THR A 60 13.21 -21.20 11.90
C THR A 60 12.49 -22.52 12.11
N SER A 61 11.31 -22.68 11.50
CA SER A 61 10.41 -23.83 11.71
C SER A 61 10.56 -24.93 10.65
N GLY A 62 11.10 -24.61 9.47
CA GLY A 62 11.08 -25.49 8.31
C GLY A 62 9.73 -25.59 7.61
N GLU A 63 8.74 -24.76 8.00
CA GLU A 63 7.43 -24.70 7.35
C GLU A 63 7.55 -24.21 5.89
N ASP A 64 6.68 -24.71 5.01
CA ASP A 64 6.58 -24.21 3.64
C ASP A 64 5.98 -22.79 3.62
N TYR A 65 6.65 -21.88 2.91
CA TYR A 65 6.26 -20.48 2.84
C TYR A 65 4.89 -20.30 2.18
N ALA A 66 4.59 -21.06 1.12
CA ALA A 66 3.31 -20.97 0.43
C ALA A 66 2.15 -21.47 1.31
N ALA A 67 2.41 -22.45 2.18
CA ALA A 67 1.41 -22.96 3.12
C ALA A 67 1.09 -21.99 4.27
N VAL A 68 2.06 -21.20 4.73
CA VAL A 68 1.87 -20.29 5.89
C VAL A 68 1.51 -18.86 5.51
N THR A 69 1.71 -18.48 4.24
CA THR A 69 1.51 -17.11 3.77
C THR A 69 0.17 -16.97 3.08
N ARG A 70 -0.65 -15.99 3.50
CA ARG A 70 -1.92 -15.70 2.83
C ARG A 70 -1.65 -15.20 1.40
N SER A 71 -2.34 -15.74 0.40
CA SER A 71 -2.24 -15.27 -0.99
C SER A 71 -2.69 -13.80 -1.15
N VAL A 72 -2.32 -13.17 -2.26
CA VAL A 72 -2.80 -11.81 -2.58
C VAL A 72 -4.30 -11.85 -2.82
N LYS A 73 -4.79 -12.86 -3.53
CA LYS A 73 -6.22 -13.10 -3.77
C LYS A 73 -7.02 -13.22 -2.47
N ASP A 74 -6.52 -13.96 -1.49
CA ASP A 74 -7.16 -14.12 -0.18
C ASP A 74 -6.99 -12.89 0.71
N SER A 75 -6.11 -11.95 0.35
CA SER A 75 -5.99 -10.68 1.06
C SER A 75 -7.11 -9.71 0.70
N PHE A 76 -7.83 -9.93 -0.39
CA PHE A 76 -8.94 -9.07 -0.78
C PHE A 76 -10.21 -9.28 0.05
N ASP A 77 -10.92 -8.19 0.32
CA ASP A 77 -12.36 -8.29 0.55
C ASP A 77 -13.02 -8.97 -0.66
N ARG A 78 -13.88 -9.97 -0.41
CA ARG A 78 -14.47 -10.79 -1.47
C ARG A 78 -15.31 -9.96 -2.45
N LYS A 79 -16.14 -9.04 -1.94
CA LYS A 79 -17.01 -8.21 -2.78
C LYS A 79 -16.20 -7.20 -3.58
N LEU A 80 -15.11 -6.69 -3.00
CA LEU A 80 -14.16 -5.83 -3.67
C LEU A 80 -13.49 -6.57 -4.83
N LEU A 81 -13.00 -7.79 -4.61
CA LEU A 81 -12.36 -8.59 -5.66
C LEU A 81 -13.33 -8.93 -6.79
N GLU A 82 -14.55 -9.38 -6.45
CA GLU A 82 -15.60 -9.66 -7.44
C GLU A 82 -15.92 -8.42 -8.30
N THR A 83 -16.09 -7.26 -7.65
CA THR A 83 -16.38 -6.01 -8.34
C THR A 83 -15.20 -5.57 -9.20
N TRP A 84 -13.98 -5.71 -8.69
CA TRP A 84 -12.77 -5.35 -9.42
C TRP A 84 -12.59 -6.23 -10.66
N CYS A 85 -12.66 -7.55 -10.53
CA CYS A 85 -12.56 -8.49 -11.66
C CYS A 85 -13.63 -8.20 -12.72
N ARG A 86 -14.88 -7.99 -12.31
CA ARG A 86 -16.01 -7.69 -13.22
C ARG A 86 -15.80 -6.37 -13.97
N LEU A 87 -15.46 -5.28 -13.27
CA LEU A 87 -15.41 -3.95 -13.87
C LEU A 87 -14.14 -3.70 -14.69
N ARG A 88 -13.01 -4.28 -14.28
CA ARG A 88 -11.69 -3.99 -14.88
C ARG A 88 -11.37 -4.93 -16.02
N TRP A 89 -11.75 -6.20 -15.88
CA TRP A 89 -11.28 -7.27 -16.76
C TRP A 89 -12.40 -8.09 -17.39
N GLN A 90 -13.64 -7.99 -16.88
CA GLN A 90 -14.78 -8.78 -17.36
C GLN A 90 -14.53 -10.29 -17.30
N VAL A 91 -13.80 -10.74 -16.27
CA VAL A 91 -13.47 -12.16 -16.03
C VAL A 91 -14.02 -12.62 -14.68
N ALA A 92 -14.17 -13.93 -14.51
CA ALA A 92 -14.56 -14.51 -13.23
C ALA A 92 -13.39 -14.47 -12.23
N VAL A 93 -13.70 -14.40 -10.93
CA VAL A 93 -12.66 -14.43 -9.87
C VAL A 93 -11.83 -15.72 -9.93
N THR A 94 -12.40 -16.83 -10.40
CA THR A 94 -11.70 -18.12 -10.57
C THR A 94 -10.59 -18.07 -11.62
N GLU A 95 -10.69 -17.18 -12.60
CA GLU A 95 -9.73 -17.03 -13.72
C GLU A 95 -8.59 -16.04 -13.40
N VAL A 96 -8.59 -15.47 -12.19
CA VAL A 96 -7.59 -14.51 -11.74
C VAL A 96 -6.66 -15.20 -10.75
N ASP A 97 -5.36 -15.18 -11.06
CA ASP A 97 -4.28 -15.62 -10.20
C ASP A 97 -3.63 -14.45 -9.43
N ASP A 98 -2.76 -14.81 -8.49
CA ASP A 98 -2.02 -13.86 -7.66
C ASP A 98 -1.07 -12.97 -8.47
N ASP A 99 -0.49 -13.49 -9.56
CA ASP A 99 0.49 -12.76 -10.36
C ASP A 99 -0.16 -11.62 -11.15
N ARG A 100 -1.35 -11.88 -11.70
CA ARG A 100 -2.18 -10.86 -12.34
C ARG A 100 -2.60 -9.78 -11.34
N LEU A 101 -2.99 -10.16 -10.13
CA LEU A 101 -3.34 -9.21 -9.07
C LEU A 101 -2.15 -8.34 -8.67
N ARG A 102 -0.98 -8.94 -8.43
CA ARG A 102 0.26 -8.22 -8.12
C ARG A 102 0.62 -7.22 -9.22
N SER A 103 0.58 -7.68 -10.47
CA SER A 103 0.89 -6.84 -11.64
C SER A 103 -0.03 -5.62 -11.73
N GLU A 104 -1.32 -5.80 -11.48
CA GLU A 104 -2.28 -4.69 -11.53
C GLU A 104 -2.14 -3.73 -10.35
N ILE A 105 -1.89 -4.25 -9.15
CA ILE A 105 -1.60 -3.43 -7.97
C ILE A 105 -0.36 -2.56 -8.24
N ASP A 106 0.69 -3.15 -8.80
CA ASP A 106 1.91 -2.43 -9.18
C ASP A 106 1.64 -1.39 -10.26
N ASN A 107 0.83 -1.72 -11.27
CA ASN A 107 0.40 -0.76 -12.28
C ASN A 107 -0.32 0.44 -11.66
N ILE A 108 -1.25 0.23 -10.72
CA ILE A 108 -1.97 1.34 -10.08
C ILE A 108 -1.01 2.19 -9.23
N ILE A 109 -0.13 1.56 -8.46
CA ILE A 109 0.83 2.27 -7.61
C ILE A 109 1.78 3.13 -8.45
N ASN A 110 2.19 2.62 -9.63
CA ASN A 110 3.15 3.28 -10.51
C ASN A 110 2.52 4.26 -11.52
N SER A 111 1.24 4.10 -11.90
CA SER A 111 0.59 4.93 -12.91
C SER A 111 0.34 6.37 -12.43
N VAL A 112 -0.06 6.54 -11.16
CA VAL A 112 -0.38 7.87 -10.60
C VAL A 112 0.84 8.79 -10.50
N LYS A 113 2.05 8.24 -10.43
CA LYS A 113 3.29 9.02 -10.43
C LYS A 113 3.87 9.31 -11.81
N SER A 114 3.48 8.56 -12.84
CA SER A 114 4.11 8.64 -14.16
C SER A 114 3.29 9.40 -15.22
N HIS A 115 1.95 9.44 -15.09
CA HIS A 115 1.09 9.99 -16.15
C HIS A 115 0.27 11.22 -15.74
N THR A 116 0.21 11.54 -14.44
CA THR A 116 -0.63 12.62 -13.91
C THR A 116 0.14 13.86 -13.48
N LEU A 117 1.45 13.75 -13.26
CA LEU A 117 2.31 14.87 -12.92
C LEU A 117 3.50 14.88 -13.89
N PRO A 118 3.77 16.01 -14.58
CA PRO A 118 5.02 16.16 -15.31
C PRO A 118 6.20 15.96 -14.35
N ASP A 119 7.34 15.51 -14.86
CA ASP A 119 8.58 15.48 -14.08
C ASP A 119 8.80 16.86 -13.46
N VAL A 120 8.59 16.95 -12.15
CA VAL A 120 8.61 18.21 -11.41
C VAL A 120 10.00 18.83 -11.51
N GLN A 121 11.07 18.03 -11.56
CA GLN A 121 12.42 18.56 -11.73
C GLN A 121 12.64 19.13 -13.13
N ALA A 122 12.17 18.44 -14.17
CA ALA A 122 12.24 18.96 -15.54
C ALA A 122 11.36 20.22 -15.71
N LEU A 123 10.17 20.24 -15.12
CA LEU A 123 9.26 21.38 -15.15
C LEU A 123 9.84 22.58 -14.43
N PHE A 124 10.36 22.41 -13.21
CA PHE A 124 11.03 23.50 -12.49
C PHE A 124 12.25 24.00 -13.26
N LYS A 125 13.07 23.12 -13.85
CA LYS A 125 14.22 23.56 -14.66
C LYS A 125 13.80 24.37 -15.89
N LYS A 126 12.65 24.05 -16.48
CA LYS A 126 12.15 24.70 -17.68
C LYS A 126 11.44 26.03 -17.37
N GLU A 127 10.63 26.06 -16.31
CA GLU A 127 9.67 27.14 -16.04
C GLU A 127 10.10 28.06 -14.87
N LEU A 128 11.04 27.64 -14.01
CA LEU A 128 11.53 28.50 -12.91
C LEU A 128 12.49 29.55 -13.48
N HIS A 129 12.02 30.79 -13.55
CA HIS A 129 12.81 31.93 -13.98
C HIS A 129 13.13 32.85 -12.80
N PHE A 130 14.40 33.27 -12.71
CA PHE A 130 14.84 34.27 -11.75
C PHE A 130 15.03 35.61 -12.45
N ASN A 131 14.43 36.66 -11.92
CA ASN A 131 14.73 38.03 -12.31
C ASN A 131 16.02 38.50 -11.63
N LEU A 132 17.15 38.35 -12.30
CA LEU A 132 18.46 38.78 -11.78
C LEU A 132 18.62 40.31 -11.69
N LYS A 133 17.64 41.08 -12.17
CA LYS A 133 17.61 42.54 -11.99
C LYS A 133 17.04 42.96 -10.64
N GLU A 134 16.33 42.06 -9.94
CA GLU A 134 15.81 42.33 -8.60
C GLU A 134 16.95 42.25 -7.56
N SER A 135 17.07 43.29 -6.76
CA SER A 135 18.12 43.44 -5.76
C SER A 135 17.84 42.59 -4.52
N ASP A 136 16.57 42.48 -4.12
CA ASP A 136 16.14 41.61 -3.03
C ASP A 136 16.17 40.16 -3.49
N VAL A 137 17.06 39.38 -2.89
CA VAL A 137 17.28 37.98 -3.24
C VAL A 137 16.02 37.13 -3.06
N SER A 138 15.17 37.48 -2.09
CA SER A 138 13.93 36.74 -1.79
C SER A 138 12.86 36.96 -2.85
N GLU A 139 12.91 38.09 -3.55
CA GLU A 139 11.94 38.52 -4.57
C GLU A 139 12.40 38.21 -6.00
N ARG A 140 13.52 37.51 -6.18
CA ARG A 140 14.04 37.18 -7.53
C ARG A 140 13.25 36.08 -8.23
N VAL A 141 12.52 35.25 -7.50
CA VAL A 141 11.70 34.19 -8.11
C VAL A 141 10.44 34.82 -8.70
N LEU A 142 10.15 34.54 -9.98
CA LEU A 142 8.98 35.05 -10.69
C LEU A 142 7.75 34.16 -10.49
#